data_AF-A0A2R7YXY0-F1
#
_entry.id   AF-A0A2R7YXY0-F1
#
_cell.length_a   1.000
_cell.length_b   1.000
_cell.length_c   1.000
_cell.angle_alpha   90.00
_cell.angle_beta   90.00
_cell.angle_gamma   90.00
#
_symmetry.space_group_name_H-M   'P 1'
#
loop_
_entity.id
_entity.type
_entity.pdbx_description
1 polymer ?
#
loop_
_entity_poly.entity_id
_entity_poly.type
_entity_poly.pdbx_seq_one_letter_code
_entity_poly.pdbx_strand_id
1 'polypeptide(L)' 'MLAITLMMLLILVVSAAVVLYVAYPHRGEDLPVVPQLGDAMRKGVDSLPTIGDHEDIRA' A
#
# COMPACT_ATOMS: atom_id res chain seq x y z
N MET A 1 -25.62 19.11 -4.20
CA MET A 1 -24.31 19.74 -3.89
C MET A 1 -23.49 18.90 -2.93
N LEU A 2 -23.97 18.57 -1.72
CA LEU A 2 -23.24 17.73 -0.75
C LEU A 2 -22.66 16.42 -1.33
N ALA A 3 -23.49 15.65 -2.04
CA ALA A 3 -23.04 14.37 -2.63
C ALA A 3 -21.87 14.55 -3.62
N ILE A 4 -21.88 15.62 -4.41
CA ILE A 4 -20.81 15.94 -5.35
C ILE A 4 -19.54 16.29 -4.59
N THR A 5 -19.65 17.11 -3.54
CA THR A 5 -18.52 17.46 -2.68
C THR A 5 -17.90 16.23 -2.01
N LEU A 6 -18.73 15.31 -1.49
CA LEU A 6 -18.26 14.06 -0.91
C LEU A 6 -17.55 13.17 -1.94
N MET A 7 -18.09 13.09 -3.16
CA MET A 7 -17.47 12.32 -4.23
C MET A 7 -16.11 12.91 -4.63
N MET A 8 -16.01 14.24 -4.75
CA MET A 8 -14.73 14.90 -5.02
C MET A 8 -13.71 14.67 -3.91
N LEU A 9 -14.14 14.76 -2.65
CA LEU A 9 -13.29 14.47 -1.49
C LEU A 9 -12.79 13.02 -1.53
N LEU A 10 -13.68 12.06 -1.80
CA LEU A 10 -13.32 10.66 -1.91
C LEU A 10 -12.27 10.43 -3.00
N ILE A 11 -12.44 11.03 -4.17
CA ILE A 11 -11.47 10.94 -5.27
C ILE A 11 -10.11 11.48 -4.83
N LEU A 12 -10.07 12.65 -4.18
CA LEU A 12 -8.82 13.23 -3.67
C LEU A 12 -8.13 12.31 -2.66
N VAL A 13 -8.89 11.71 -1.74
CA VAL A 13 -8.37 10.75 -0.75
C VAL A 13 -7.78 9.53 -1.45
N VAL A 14 -8.48 8.94 -2.42
CA VAL A 14 -7.99 7.78 -3.17
C VAL A 14 -6.72 8.14 -3.96
N SER A 15 -6.70 9.29 -4.64
CA SER A 15 -5.51 9.73 -5.38
C SER A 15 -4.31 9.95 -4.46
N ALA A 16 -4.51 10.60 -3.31
CA ALA A 16 -3.45 10.79 -2.32
C ALA A 16 -2.92 9.44 -1.80
N ALA A 17 -3.82 8.49 -1.52
CA ALA A 17 -3.45 7.15 -1.07
C ALA A 17 -2.59 6.42 -2.10
N VAL A 18 -2.92 6.52 -3.39
CA VAL A 18 -2.11 5.92 -4.48
C VAL A 18 -0.71 6.54 -4.51
N VAL A 19 -0.60 7.87 -4.47
CA VAL A 19 0.71 8.56 -4.49
C VAL A 19 1.55 8.17 -3.27
N LEU A 20 0.95 8.15 -2.08
CA LEU A 20 1.62 7.74 -0.83
C LEU A 20 2.09 6.29 -0.90
N TYR A 21 1.26 5.37 -1.38
CA TYR A 21 1.61 3.95 -1.53
C TYR A 21 2.81 3.76 -2.45
N VAL A 22 2.79 4.41 -3.62
CA VAL A 22 3.88 4.30 -4.59
C VAL A 22 5.16 4.95 -4.09
N ALA A 23 5.06 6.07 -3.37
CA ALA A 23 6.22 6.79 -2.86
C ALA A 23 6.94 6.05 -1.72
N TYR A 24 6.19 5.38 -0.82
CA TYR A 24 6.71 4.80 0.41
C TYR A 24 6.58 3.25 0.42
N PRO A 25 5.41 2.63 0.68
CA PRO A 25 5.25 1.17 0.76
C PRO A 25 5.82 0.39 -0.42
N HIS A 26 5.62 0.87 -1.65
CA HIS A 26 6.08 0.16 -2.84
C HIS A 26 7.61 0.04 -2.90
N ARG A 27 8.34 0.95 -2.25
CA ARG A 27 9.80 0.94 -2.15
C ARG A 27 10.30 0.22 -0.89
N GLY A 28 9.40 -0.25 -0.02
CA GLY A 28 9.73 -0.78 1.30
C GLY A 28 10.07 0.29 2.34
N GLU A 29 9.74 1.56 2.08
CA GLU A 29 9.89 2.67 3.03
C GLU A 29 8.58 2.89 3.80
N ASP A 30 8.69 3.19 5.10
CA ASP A 30 7.51 3.48 5.94
C ASP A 30 6.91 4.86 5.64
N LEU A 31 5.59 4.99 5.82
CA LEU A 31 4.94 6.30 5.68
C LEU A 31 5.39 7.25 6.81
N PRO A 32 5.85 8.48 6.49
CA PRO A 32 6.47 9.38 7.46
C PRO A 32 5.48 9.91 8.52
N VAL A 33 4.19 9.95 8.20
CA VAL A 33 3.14 10.52 9.05
C VAL A 33 2.31 9.47 9.78
N VAL A 34 2.33 8.21 9.33
CA VAL A 34 1.55 7.11 9.94
C VAL A 34 2.36 5.82 9.97
N PRO A 35 3.39 5.72 10.84
CA PRO A 35 4.25 4.54 10.94
C PRO A 35 3.46 3.26 11.25
N GLN A 36 2.41 3.39 12.07
CA GLN A 36 1.52 2.28 12.47
C GLN A 36 0.80 1.62 11.29
N LEU A 37 0.59 2.36 10.18
CA LEU A 37 0.01 1.80 8.97
C LEU A 37 1.04 0.92 8.22
N GLY A 38 2.32 1.29 8.27
CA GLY A 38 3.44 0.47 7.78
C GLY A 38 3.53 -0.85 8.54
N ASP A 39 3.47 -0.80 9.88
CA ASP A 39 3.49 -2.00 10.73
C ASP A 39 2.33 -2.97 10.43
N ALA A 40 1.11 -2.45 10.24
CA ALA A 40 -0.06 -3.26 9.91
C ALA A 40 0.05 -3.90 8.51
N MET A 41 0.54 -3.15 7.53
CA MET A 41 0.78 -3.64 6.16
C MET A 41 1.88 -4.71 6.16
N ARG A 42 2.98 -4.49 6.88
CA ARG A 42 4.10 -5.44 7.02
C ARG A 42 3.65 -6.75 7.65
N LYS A 43 2.84 -6.67 8.71
CA LYS A 43 2.24 -7.84 9.35
C LYS A 43 1.28 -8.60 8.42
N GLY A 44 0.56 -7.90 7.56
CA GLY A 44 -0.28 -8.50 6.52
C GLY A 44 0.54 -9.25 5.46
N VAL A 45 1.64 -8.63 4.99
CA VAL A 45 2.58 -9.25 4.04
C VAL A 45 3.26 -10.49 4.65
N ASP A 46 3.74 -10.40 5.90
CA ASP A 46 4.35 -11.53 6.62
C ASP A 46 3.39 -12.71 6.80
N SER A 47 2.07 -12.46 6.79
CA SER A 47 1.04 -13.51 6.93
C SER A 47 0.64 -14.17 5.61
N LEU A 48 1.04 -13.61 4.48
CA LEU A 48 0.76 -14.17 3.17
C LEU A 48 1.75 -15.28 2.84
N PRO A 49 1.30 -16.44 2.30
CA PRO A 49 2.22 -17.44 1.76
C PRO A 49 2.99 -16.83 0.59
N THR A 50 4.26 -16.53 0.81
CA THR A 50 5.15 -16.08 -0.25
C THR A 50 5.42 -17.24 -1.19
N ILE A 51 5.40 -16.99 -2.51
CA ILE A 51 5.97 -17.96 -3.47
C ILE A 51 7.45 -18.08 -3.10
N GLY A 52 7.87 -19.29 -2.70
CA GLY A 52 9.26 -19.56 -2.35
C GLY A 52 10.16 -19.35 -3.57
N ASP A 53 11.36 -18.80 -3.34
CA ASP A 53 12.44 -18.59 -4.32
C ASP A 53 13.01 -19.90 -4.90
N HIS A 54 12.16 -20.85 -5.29
CA HIS A 54 12.56 -22.16 -5.77
C HIS A 54 11.78 -22.49 -7.05
N GLU A 55 12.18 -21.85 -8.13
CA GLU A 55 12.17 -22.55 -9.41
C GLU A 55 13.54 -22.34 -10.06
N ASP A 56 14.46 -23.25 -9.73
CA ASP A 56 15.68 -23.50 -10.50
C ASP A 56 15.25 -23.74 -11.96
N ILE A 57 15.28 -22.69 -12.79
CA ILE A 57 15.14 -22.82 -14.25
C ILE A 57 16.44 -23.40 -14.80
N ARG A 58 16.68 -24.67 -14.51
CA ARG A 58 17.74 -25.47 -15.11
C ARG A 58 17.42 -26.97 -14.99
N ALA A 59 16.56 -27.45 -15.88
CA ALA A 59 16.48 -28.86 -16.25
C ALA A 59 16.45 -28.96 -17.78
#